data_AF-Q7U5W6-F1
#
_entry.id   AF-Q7U5W6-F1
#
_cell.length_a   1.000
_cell.length_b   1.000
_cell.length_c   1.000
_cell.angle_alpha   90.00
_cell.angle_beta   90.00
_cell.angle_gamma   90.00
#
_symmetry.space_group_name_H-M   'P 1'
#
loop_
_entity.id
_entity.type
_entity.pdbx_description
1 polymer ?
#
loop_
_entity_poly.entity_id
_entity_poly.type
_entity_poly.pdbx_seq_one_letter_code
_entity_poly.pdbx_strand_id
1 'polypeptide(L)'
;MQNAELNKVVDDAENDNPELKTKDFIERATTLKENLDTGLERVDQIDDPALRSVALIQLRDELGLNRNEFMRLVELLSKFKGEQPPEDFDELRKWTSERREPPVVEDLLGSSCLTVWAADGSSGKSMGGYELSEAVTTGGKFAGQFQAQVGDVVFVQEDESPSDAEVKWRRMGFNPDGKRLHMMWSFTPMMLPELKAKIQPPKQSWW
;
A
#
# COMPACT_ATOMS: atom_id res chain seq x y z
N MET A 1 -21.78 -11.38 -11.60
CA MET A 1 -22.12 -12.37 -10.55
C MET A 1 -22.43 -11.56 -9.31
N GLN A 2 -23.67 -11.59 -8.81
CA GLN A 2 -24.06 -10.86 -7.61
C GLN A 2 -23.21 -11.35 -6.44
N ASN A 3 -22.59 -10.40 -5.72
CA ASN A 3 -21.65 -10.70 -4.66
C ASN A 3 -22.45 -11.09 -3.40
N ALA A 4 -22.44 -12.38 -3.01
CA ALA A 4 -23.29 -12.91 -1.93
C ALA A 4 -23.08 -12.17 -0.58
N GLU A 5 -21.89 -11.63 -0.36
CA GLU A 5 -21.59 -10.79 0.81
C GLU A 5 -22.28 -9.43 0.77
N LEU A 6 -22.42 -8.84 -0.41
CA LEU A 6 -23.09 -7.56 -0.60
C LEU A 6 -24.59 -7.68 -0.33
N ASN A 7 -25.20 -8.78 -0.79
CA ASN A 7 -26.62 -9.08 -0.52
C ASN A 7 -26.88 -9.20 0.99
N LYS A 8 -25.97 -9.86 1.72
CA LYS A 8 -26.08 -9.98 3.19
C LYS A 8 -25.99 -8.62 3.90
N VAL A 9 -25.04 -7.76 3.52
CA VAL A 9 -24.89 -6.42 4.10
C VAL A 9 -26.12 -5.56 3.83
N VAL A 10 -26.70 -5.67 2.63
CA VAL A 10 -27.95 -5.02 2.26
C VAL A 10 -29.11 -5.53 3.12
N ASP A 11 -29.27 -6.85 3.24
CA ASP A 11 -30.33 -7.46 4.04
C ASP A 11 -30.23 -7.05 5.52
N ASP A 12 -29.02 -7.04 6.09
CA ASP A 12 -28.76 -6.62 7.48
C ASP A 12 -29.13 -5.13 7.68
N ALA A 13 -28.75 -4.25 6.76
CA ALA A 13 -29.09 -2.82 6.82
C ALA A 13 -30.60 -2.56 6.68
N GLU A 14 -31.30 -3.30 5.80
CA GLU A 14 -32.75 -3.20 5.64
C GLU A 14 -33.54 -3.73 6.86
N ASN A 15 -32.99 -4.70 7.58
CA ASN A 15 -33.57 -5.21 8.82
C ASN A 15 -33.43 -4.20 9.97
N ASP A 16 -32.30 -3.47 10.03
CA ASP A 16 -32.05 -2.44 11.03
C ASP A 16 -32.84 -1.15 10.77
N ASN A 17 -33.14 -0.83 9.50
CA ASN A 17 -33.99 0.30 9.14
C ASN A 17 -34.96 -0.04 7.99
N PRO A 18 -36.21 -0.44 8.31
CA PRO A 18 -37.21 -0.83 7.33
C PRO A 18 -37.60 0.26 6.31
N GLU A 19 -37.35 1.54 6.60
CA GLU A 19 -37.61 2.65 5.66
C GLU A 19 -36.66 2.65 4.45
N LEU A 20 -35.54 1.93 4.54
CA LEU A 20 -34.59 1.73 3.45
C LEU A 20 -35.17 0.88 2.30
N LYS A 21 -36.27 0.15 2.52
CA LYS A 21 -36.97 -0.69 1.52
C LYS A 21 -37.63 0.07 0.36
N THR A 22 -37.36 1.36 0.18
CA THR A 22 -37.68 2.01 -1.08
C THR A 22 -36.85 1.33 -2.17
N LYS A 23 -37.50 0.47 -2.97
CA LYS A 23 -36.85 -0.42 -3.96
C LYS A 23 -35.77 0.26 -4.82
N ASP A 24 -35.87 1.56 -5.03
CA ASP A 24 -34.96 2.36 -5.85
C ASP A 24 -33.70 2.88 -5.10
N PHE A 25 -33.71 3.02 -3.76
CA PHE A 25 -32.56 3.62 -3.07
C PHE A 25 -31.41 2.62 -2.86
N ILE A 26 -31.69 1.50 -2.21
CA ILE A 26 -30.68 0.48 -1.89
C ILE A 26 -30.14 -0.19 -3.16
N GLU A 27 -31.00 -0.46 -4.14
CA GLU A 27 -30.59 -1.00 -5.44
C GLU A 27 -29.60 -0.07 -6.14
N ARG A 28 -29.91 1.24 -6.24
CA ARG A 28 -28.99 2.22 -6.84
C ARG A 28 -27.67 2.36 -6.09
N ALA A 29 -27.70 2.35 -4.75
CA ALA A 29 -26.49 2.43 -3.94
C ALA A 29 -25.60 1.20 -4.16
N THR A 30 -26.21 0.01 -4.24
CA THR A 30 -25.55 -1.26 -4.53
C THR A 30 -24.92 -1.25 -5.91
N THR A 31 -25.68 -0.86 -6.95
CA THR A 31 -25.18 -0.73 -8.32
C THR A 31 -24.04 0.29 -8.43
N LEU A 32 -24.15 1.44 -7.75
CA LEU A 32 -23.09 2.45 -7.75
C LEU A 32 -21.79 1.89 -7.14
N LYS A 33 -21.89 1.16 -6.03
CA LYS A 33 -20.74 0.50 -5.40
C LYS A 33 -20.12 -0.56 -6.32
N GLU A 34 -20.94 -1.43 -6.91
CA GLU A 34 -20.45 -2.47 -7.84
C GLU A 34 -19.74 -1.86 -9.06
N ASN A 35 -20.30 -0.80 -9.63
CA ASN A 35 -19.69 -0.09 -10.75
C ASN A 35 -18.37 0.60 -10.36
N LEU A 36 -18.31 1.19 -9.16
CA LEU A 36 -17.08 1.78 -8.64
C LEU A 36 -16.00 0.71 -8.39
N ASP A 37 -16.33 -0.39 -7.72
CA ASP A 37 -15.38 -1.49 -7.47
C ASP A 37 -14.87 -2.09 -8.79
N THR A 38 -15.77 -2.43 -9.71
CA THR A 38 -15.41 -2.99 -11.03
C THR A 38 -14.59 -2.00 -11.85
N GLY A 39 -14.94 -0.70 -11.79
CA GLY A 39 -14.21 0.36 -12.47
C GLY A 39 -12.79 0.51 -11.96
N LEU A 40 -12.61 0.51 -10.63
CA LEU A 40 -11.29 0.58 -10.01
C LEU A 40 -10.43 -0.65 -10.34
N GLU A 41 -11.01 -1.85 -10.35
CA GLU A 41 -10.31 -3.07 -10.77
C GLU A 41 -9.84 -3.01 -12.23
N ARG A 42 -10.66 -2.45 -13.12
CA ARG A 42 -10.28 -2.24 -14.53
C ARG A 42 -9.16 -1.22 -14.67
N VAL A 43 -9.18 -0.16 -13.86
CA VAL A 43 -8.10 0.84 -13.83
C VAL A 43 -6.80 0.22 -13.35
N ASP A 44 -6.83 -0.60 -12.30
CA ASP A 44 -5.64 -1.26 -11.74
C ASP A 44 -4.97 -2.23 -12.75
N GLN A 45 -5.72 -2.75 -13.73
CA GLN A 45 -5.22 -3.62 -14.80
C GLN A 45 -4.55 -2.90 -15.97
N ILE A 46 -4.65 -1.57 -16.04
CA ILE A 46 -3.98 -0.80 -17.10
C ILE A 46 -2.48 -0.77 -16.79
N ASP A 47 -1.61 -1.06 -17.76
CA ASP A 47 -0.15 -1.08 -17.52
C ASP A 47 0.49 0.32 -17.48
N ASP A 48 -0.08 1.29 -18.21
CA ASP A 48 0.46 2.65 -18.31
C ASP A 48 -0.10 3.57 -17.18
N PRO A 49 0.75 4.09 -16.27
CA PRO A 49 0.33 4.98 -15.20
C PRO A 49 -0.35 6.28 -15.69
N ALA A 50 0.08 6.81 -16.84
CA ALA A 50 -0.54 8.01 -17.41
C ALA A 50 -1.97 7.70 -17.86
N LEU A 51 -2.17 6.57 -18.53
CA LEU A 51 -3.48 6.11 -18.95
C LEU A 51 -4.39 5.76 -17.76
N ARG A 52 -3.86 5.20 -16.67
CA ARG A 52 -4.63 5.00 -15.42
C ARG A 52 -5.19 6.32 -14.90
N SER A 53 -4.40 7.40 -14.96
CA SER A 53 -4.84 8.72 -14.50
C SER A 53 -6.06 9.19 -15.29
N VAL A 54 -6.02 9.03 -16.62
CA VAL A 54 -7.12 9.36 -17.52
C VAL A 54 -8.34 8.47 -17.24
N ALA A 55 -8.12 7.18 -17.05
CA ALA A 55 -9.20 6.23 -16.77
C ALA A 55 -9.92 6.52 -15.44
N LEU A 56 -9.22 6.96 -14.40
CA LEU A 56 -9.87 7.42 -13.15
C LEU A 56 -10.76 8.65 -13.36
N ILE A 57 -10.31 9.60 -14.19
CA ILE A 57 -11.09 10.79 -14.54
C ILE A 57 -12.37 10.37 -15.29
N GLN A 58 -12.24 9.47 -16.26
CA GLN A 58 -13.38 8.93 -17.01
C GLN A 58 -14.35 8.16 -16.11
N LEU A 59 -13.85 7.29 -15.22
CA LEU A 59 -14.68 6.53 -14.29
C LEU A 59 -15.50 7.47 -13.38
N ARG A 60 -14.88 8.53 -12.84
CA ARG A 60 -15.60 9.54 -12.06
C ARG A 60 -16.74 10.16 -12.86
N ASP A 61 -16.47 10.55 -14.10
CA ASP A 61 -17.44 11.21 -14.97
C ASP A 61 -18.58 10.26 -15.37
N GLU A 62 -18.29 8.99 -15.64
CA GLU A 62 -19.28 7.93 -15.90
C GLU A 62 -20.20 7.67 -14.70
N LEU A 63 -19.65 7.71 -13.48
CA LEU A 63 -20.42 7.53 -12.24
C LEU A 63 -21.20 8.79 -11.85
N GLY A 64 -21.02 9.91 -12.55
CA GLY A 64 -21.69 11.18 -12.26
C GLY A 64 -21.31 11.78 -10.90
N LEU A 65 -20.14 11.43 -10.37
CA LEU A 65 -19.67 11.86 -9.04
C LEU A 65 -18.82 13.12 -9.16
N ASN A 66 -18.96 14.03 -8.20
CA ASN A 66 -17.99 15.12 -8.11
C ASN A 66 -16.64 14.63 -7.53
N ARG A 67 -15.61 15.45 -7.65
CA ARG A 67 -14.25 15.08 -7.20
C ARG A 67 -14.19 14.68 -5.72
N ASN A 68 -14.88 15.39 -4.84
CA ASN A 68 -14.81 15.15 -3.40
C ASN A 68 -15.58 13.88 -3.00
N GLU A 69 -16.74 13.66 -3.60
CA GLU A 69 -17.54 12.44 -3.41
C GLU A 69 -16.76 11.21 -3.88
N PHE A 70 -16.19 11.28 -5.07
CA PHE A 70 -15.40 10.19 -5.63
C PHE A 70 -14.20 9.84 -4.73
N MET A 71 -13.41 10.83 -4.31
CA MET A 71 -12.27 10.61 -3.42
C MET A 71 -12.69 10.00 -2.08
N ARG A 72 -13.78 10.49 -1.48
CA ARG A 72 -14.30 9.97 -0.21
C ARG A 72 -14.77 8.51 -0.34
N LEU A 73 -15.44 8.17 -1.44
CA LEU A 73 -15.90 6.79 -1.69
C LEU A 73 -14.72 5.85 -1.89
N VAL A 74 -13.73 6.25 -2.68
CA VAL A 74 -12.50 5.46 -2.89
C VAL A 74 -11.74 5.24 -1.58
N GLU A 75 -11.62 6.27 -0.73
CA GLU A 75 -10.98 6.16 0.59
C GLU A 75 -11.73 5.18 1.50
N LEU A 76 -13.05 5.29 1.59
CA LEU A 76 -13.88 4.40 2.40
C LEU A 76 -13.75 2.95 1.91
N LEU A 77 -13.88 2.71 0.61
CA LEU A 77 -13.72 1.37 0.04
C LEU A 77 -12.33 0.80 0.34
N SER A 78 -11.29 1.62 0.26
CA SER A 78 -9.91 1.20 0.58
C SER A 78 -9.77 0.80 2.05
N LYS A 79 -10.39 1.56 2.97
CA LYS A 79 -10.34 1.28 4.41
C LYS A 79 -11.07 0.00 4.80
N PHE A 80 -12.23 -0.26 4.18
CA PHE A 80 -13.07 -1.40 4.51
C PHE A 80 -12.78 -2.67 3.71
N LYS A 81 -11.87 -2.62 2.73
CA LYS A 81 -11.34 -3.82 2.04
C LYS A 81 -10.34 -4.61 2.91
N GLY A 82 -9.77 -4.02 3.96
CA GLY A 82 -8.82 -4.68 4.85
C GLY A 82 -9.50 -5.50 5.96
N GLU A 83 -8.88 -6.61 6.37
CA GLU A 83 -9.24 -7.34 7.59
C GLU A 83 -9.15 -6.37 8.78
N GLN A 84 -10.27 -6.16 9.47
CA GLN A 84 -10.30 -5.28 10.64
C GLN A 84 -9.80 -6.06 11.87
N PRO A 85 -8.95 -5.46 12.71
CA PRO A 85 -8.55 -6.09 13.96
C PRO A 85 -9.77 -6.22 14.90
N PRO A 86 -9.81 -7.25 15.75
CA PRO A 86 -10.84 -7.36 16.78
C PRO A 86 -10.73 -6.20 17.78
N GLU A 87 -11.87 -5.79 18.34
CA GLU A 87 -11.93 -4.68 19.30
C GLU A 87 -11.57 -5.11 20.73
N ASP A 88 -11.78 -6.39 21.08
CA ASP A 88 -11.43 -6.92 22.39
C ASP A 88 -9.91 -7.06 22.56
N PHE A 89 -9.41 -6.72 23.75
CA PHE A 89 -7.97 -6.68 24.01
C PHE A 89 -7.31 -8.07 23.95
N ASP A 90 -7.94 -9.10 24.52
CA ASP A 90 -7.38 -10.44 24.54
C ASP A 90 -7.42 -11.07 23.14
N GLU A 91 -8.49 -10.82 22.39
CA GLU A 91 -8.59 -11.20 20.98
C GLU A 91 -7.57 -10.47 20.12
N LEU A 92 -7.36 -9.16 20.32
CA LEU A 92 -6.37 -8.36 19.61
C LEU A 92 -4.95 -8.88 19.89
N ARG A 93 -4.64 -9.20 21.13
CA ARG A 93 -3.33 -9.74 21.50
C ARG A 93 -3.07 -11.10 20.84
N LYS A 94 -4.10 -11.96 20.76
CA LYS A 94 -4.00 -13.22 20.03
C LYS A 94 -3.82 -12.97 18.53
N TRP A 95 -4.66 -12.14 17.94
CA TRP A 95 -4.65 -11.78 16.51
C TRP A 95 -3.30 -11.22 16.07
N THR A 96 -2.70 -10.32 16.88
CA THR A 96 -1.38 -9.73 16.63
C THR A 96 -0.24 -10.73 16.85
N SER A 97 -0.35 -11.63 17.83
CA SER A 97 0.69 -12.64 18.09
C SER A 97 0.83 -13.66 16.96
N GLU A 98 -0.29 -14.03 16.31
CA GLU A 98 -0.31 -14.93 15.16
C GLU A 98 0.26 -14.30 13.89
N ARG A 99 0.25 -12.96 13.82
CA ARG A 99 0.73 -12.15 12.68
C ARG A 99 2.05 -11.43 12.96
N ARG A 100 2.77 -11.84 14.00
CA ARG A 100 3.99 -11.16 14.42
C ARG A 100 5.13 -11.48 13.47
N GLU A 101 5.60 -10.45 12.78
CA GLU A 101 6.83 -10.50 11.99
C GLU A 101 8.05 -10.10 12.83
N PRO A 102 9.23 -10.71 12.60
CA PRO A 102 10.47 -10.26 13.23
C PRO A 102 10.77 -8.81 12.79
N PRO A 103 11.39 -7.97 13.64
CA PRO A 103 11.71 -6.59 13.28
C PRO A 103 12.64 -6.53 12.06
N VAL A 104 12.51 -5.50 11.23
CA VAL A 104 13.40 -5.27 10.07
C VAL A 104 14.82 -4.96 10.53
N VAL A 105 14.94 -4.17 11.60
CA VAL A 105 16.20 -3.89 12.29
C VAL A 105 15.98 -4.14 13.77
N GLU A 106 16.71 -5.10 14.31
CA GLU A 106 16.62 -5.51 15.71
C GLU A 106 16.76 -4.31 16.65
N ASP A 107 15.90 -4.26 17.67
CA ASP A 107 15.82 -3.21 18.69
C ASP A 107 15.54 -1.77 18.19
N LEU A 108 15.32 -1.56 16.88
CA LEU A 108 15.13 -0.22 16.31
C LEU A 108 13.91 -0.08 15.41
N LEU A 109 13.75 -0.94 14.40
CA LEU A 109 12.69 -0.83 13.39
C LEU A 109 11.82 -2.09 13.40
N GLY A 110 10.60 -1.96 13.90
CA GLY A 110 9.61 -3.04 13.90
C GLY A 110 9.09 -3.34 12.49
N SER A 111 8.54 -4.54 12.31
CA SER A 111 7.81 -4.90 11.10
C SER A 111 6.34 -4.46 11.19
N SER A 112 5.69 -4.33 10.03
CA SER A 112 4.30 -3.85 9.93
C SER A 112 4.06 -2.48 10.60
N CYS A 113 5.07 -1.59 10.57
CA CYS A 113 4.99 -0.25 11.12
C CYS A 113 5.42 0.82 10.12
N LEU A 114 4.88 2.03 10.26
CA LEU A 114 5.37 3.21 9.56
C LEU A 114 6.32 3.97 10.49
N THR A 115 7.61 4.00 10.14
CA THR A 115 8.59 4.84 10.81
C THR A 115 8.88 6.08 9.97
N VAL A 116 8.82 7.25 10.60
CA VAL A 116 9.10 8.54 9.95
C VAL A 116 10.36 9.15 10.55
N TRP A 117 11.35 9.43 9.70
CA TRP A 117 12.54 10.19 10.09
C TRP A 117 12.42 11.63 9.61
N ALA A 118 12.26 12.55 10.55
CA ALA A 118 12.15 13.99 10.28
C ALA A 118 13.31 14.73 10.95
N ALA A 119 13.98 15.58 10.17
CA ALA A 119 15.11 16.39 10.59
C ALA A 119 15.35 17.50 9.56
N ASP A 120 16.15 18.50 9.93
CA ASP A 120 16.49 19.63 9.05
C ASP A 120 17.18 19.19 7.75
N GLY A 121 17.28 20.12 6.78
CA GLY A 121 18.07 19.91 5.58
C GLY A 121 19.51 19.50 5.91
N SER A 122 20.09 18.62 5.09
CA SER A 122 21.49 18.17 5.24
C SER A 122 21.84 17.40 6.53
N SER A 123 20.84 16.96 7.30
CA SER A 123 21.02 16.11 8.50
C SER A 123 21.32 14.63 8.21
N GLY A 124 21.41 14.23 6.94
CA GLY A 124 21.76 12.86 6.56
C GLY A 124 20.58 11.88 6.41
N LYS A 125 19.32 12.36 6.37
CA LYS A 125 18.14 11.49 6.18
C LYS A 125 18.25 10.54 4.98
N SER A 126 18.60 11.07 3.80
CA SER A 126 18.78 10.25 2.59
C SER A 126 19.91 9.24 2.78
N MET A 127 21.00 9.64 3.45
CA MET A 127 22.14 8.76 3.72
C MET A 127 21.75 7.61 4.64
N GLY A 128 20.94 7.88 5.67
CA GLY A 128 20.35 6.85 6.52
C GLY A 128 19.46 5.89 5.72
N GLY A 129 18.69 6.39 4.75
CA GLY A 129 17.91 5.53 3.84
C GLY A 129 18.80 4.59 3.01
N TYR A 130 19.90 5.11 2.45
CA TYR A 130 20.86 4.30 1.69
C TYR A 130 21.57 3.27 2.58
N GLU A 131 22.00 3.64 3.79
CA GLU A 131 22.60 2.72 4.75
C GLU A 131 21.61 1.63 5.20
N LEU A 132 20.35 1.99 5.43
CA LEU A 132 19.31 1.02 5.76
C LEU A 132 19.11 0.03 4.61
N SER A 133 19.12 0.51 3.37
CA SER A 133 19.02 -0.37 2.19
C SER A 133 20.21 -1.33 2.07
N GLU A 134 21.43 -0.87 2.37
CA GLU A 134 22.62 -1.71 2.46
C GLU A 134 22.43 -2.80 3.52
N ALA A 135 22.10 -2.38 4.75
CA ALA A 135 21.99 -3.28 5.88
C ALA A 135 20.92 -4.36 5.65
N VAL A 136 19.74 -3.98 5.18
CA VAL A 136 18.63 -4.93 4.94
C VAL A 136 18.92 -5.86 3.76
N THR A 137 19.45 -5.36 2.65
CA THR A 137 19.70 -6.24 1.49
C THR A 137 20.85 -7.23 1.72
N THR A 138 21.77 -6.93 2.64
CA THR A 138 22.93 -7.78 2.94
C THR A 138 22.82 -8.55 4.25
N GLY A 139 21.88 -8.19 5.15
CA GLY A 139 21.86 -8.68 6.53
C GLY A 139 22.99 -8.08 7.39
N GLY A 140 23.45 -6.89 7.02
CA GLY A 140 24.50 -6.16 7.73
C GLY A 140 23.99 -5.45 8.99
N LYS A 141 24.81 -4.53 9.50
CA LYS A 141 24.43 -3.65 10.60
C LYS A 141 24.01 -2.28 10.09
N PHE A 142 22.92 -1.76 10.61
CA PHE A 142 22.52 -0.36 10.48
C PHE A 142 23.13 0.48 11.60
N ALA A 143 23.65 1.67 11.26
CA ALA A 143 24.39 2.56 12.15
C ALA A 143 25.59 1.88 12.85
N GLY A 144 26.14 0.82 12.25
CA GLY A 144 27.21 0.00 12.81
C GLY A 144 26.85 -0.78 14.08
N GLN A 145 25.60 -0.71 14.55
CA GLN A 145 25.18 -1.24 15.85
C GLN A 145 24.03 -2.23 15.73
N PHE A 146 22.97 -1.87 15.03
CA PHE A 146 21.72 -2.62 15.01
C PHE A 146 21.72 -3.65 13.89
N GLN A 147 21.40 -4.90 14.21
CA GLN A 147 21.40 -5.99 13.25
C GLN A 147 20.16 -5.89 12.35
N ALA A 148 20.34 -5.88 11.03
CA ALA A 148 19.23 -5.93 10.08
C ALA A 148 18.90 -7.37 9.71
N GLN A 149 17.63 -7.64 9.46
CA GLN A 149 17.17 -8.87 8.82
C GLN A 149 17.40 -8.78 7.31
N VAL A 150 17.77 -9.89 6.68
CA VAL A 150 17.93 -9.95 5.22
C VAL A 150 16.56 -9.85 4.56
N GLY A 151 16.39 -8.90 3.64
CA GLY A 151 15.14 -8.71 2.92
C GLY A 151 15.28 -7.94 1.62
N ASP A 152 14.18 -7.90 0.86
CA ASP A 152 14.07 -7.07 -0.34
C ASP A 152 13.68 -5.65 0.04
N VAL A 153 14.28 -4.67 -0.62
CA VAL A 153 14.07 -3.24 -0.35
C VAL A 153 13.53 -2.57 -1.59
N VAL A 154 12.33 -2.01 -1.49
CA VAL A 154 11.81 -1.09 -2.50
C VAL A 154 12.14 0.33 -2.07
N PHE A 155 12.99 1.00 -2.84
CA PHE A 155 13.40 2.37 -2.58
C PHE A 155 12.71 3.29 -3.58
N VAL A 156 11.69 4.03 -3.11
CA VAL A 156 11.03 5.08 -3.88
C VAL A 156 11.84 6.38 -3.73
N GLN A 157 12.46 6.84 -4.81
CA GLN A 157 13.32 8.01 -4.82
C GLN A 157 12.71 9.15 -5.65
N GLU A 158 12.35 10.22 -4.96
CA GLU A 158 11.66 11.39 -5.52
C GLU A 158 12.57 12.63 -5.63
N ASP A 159 13.63 12.71 -4.82
CA ASP A 159 14.41 13.95 -4.64
C ASP A 159 15.75 13.94 -5.40
N GLU A 160 16.20 12.77 -5.86
CA GLU A 160 17.55 12.59 -6.39
C GLU A 160 17.56 11.89 -7.75
N SER A 161 18.58 12.19 -8.56
CA SER A 161 18.79 11.52 -9.84
C SER A 161 19.51 10.16 -9.67
N PRO A 162 19.39 9.24 -10.64
CA PRO A 162 20.16 7.99 -10.62
C PRO A 162 21.67 8.21 -10.53
N SER A 163 22.19 9.26 -11.17
CA SER A 163 23.60 9.64 -11.09
C SER A 163 24.02 10.08 -9.69
N ASP A 164 23.17 10.81 -8.98
CA ASP A 164 23.50 11.26 -7.61
C ASP A 164 23.50 10.08 -6.63
N ALA A 165 22.58 9.13 -6.81
CA ALA A 165 22.54 7.89 -6.02
C ALA A 165 23.80 7.04 -6.22
N GLU A 166 24.29 6.87 -7.46
CA GLU A 166 25.56 6.17 -7.74
C GLU A 166 26.72 6.82 -6.99
N VAL A 167 26.82 8.14 -7.07
CA VAL A 167 27.89 8.89 -6.40
C VAL A 167 27.83 8.67 -4.89
N LYS A 168 26.63 8.61 -4.30
CA LYS A 168 26.44 8.39 -2.86
C LYS A 168 26.81 6.98 -2.44
N TRP A 169 26.30 5.94 -3.10
CA TRP A 169 26.69 4.56 -2.79
C TRP A 169 28.20 4.39 -2.80
N ARG A 170 28.85 4.88 -3.86
CA ARG A 170 30.31 4.82 -4.00
C ARG A 170 31.04 5.60 -2.90
N ARG A 171 30.62 6.84 -2.60
CA ARG A 171 31.28 7.68 -1.58
C ARG A 171 31.14 7.12 -0.17
N MET A 172 30.02 6.46 0.10
CA MET A 172 29.74 5.84 1.40
C MET A 172 30.33 4.44 1.53
N GLY A 173 30.78 3.84 0.42
CA GLY A 173 31.25 2.45 0.41
C GLY A 173 30.11 1.45 0.60
N PHE A 174 28.87 1.82 0.27
CA PHE A 174 27.73 0.90 0.29
C PHE A 174 27.70 0.09 -1.01
N ASN A 175 27.39 -1.19 -0.89
CA ASN A 175 27.32 -2.13 -2.01
C ASN A 175 26.13 -3.09 -1.80
N PRO A 176 24.88 -2.59 -1.96
CA PRO A 176 23.70 -3.34 -1.61
C PRO A 176 23.54 -4.54 -2.54
N ASP A 177 22.82 -5.58 -2.11
CA ASP A 177 22.52 -6.70 -3.00
C ASP A 177 21.57 -6.22 -4.10
N GLY A 178 22.11 -6.06 -5.32
CA GLY A 178 21.35 -5.60 -6.48
C GLY A 178 20.22 -6.54 -6.92
N LYS A 179 20.16 -7.77 -6.40
CA LYS A 179 19.01 -8.67 -6.61
C LYS A 179 17.83 -8.33 -5.71
N ARG A 180 18.08 -7.66 -4.59
CA ARG A 180 17.12 -7.35 -3.51
C ARG A 180 16.77 -5.88 -3.44
N LEU A 181 17.62 -5.01 -3.97
CA LEU A 181 17.35 -3.59 -4.07
C LEU A 181 16.55 -3.27 -5.33
N HIS A 182 15.36 -2.72 -5.15
CA HIS A 182 14.45 -2.30 -6.22
C HIS A 182 14.23 -0.79 -6.17
N MET A 183 14.94 -0.05 -7.01
CA MET A 183 14.74 1.39 -7.15
C MET A 183 13.48 1.70 -7.96
N MET A 184 12.67 2.64 -7.47
CA MET A 184 11.57 3.26 -8.22
C MET A 184 11.86 4.75 -8.34
N TRP A 185 12.07 5.19 -9.59
CA TRP A 185 12.33 6.58 -9.94
C TRP A 185 11.06 7.23 -10.46
N SER A 186 10.87 8.53 -10.15
CA SER A 186 9.72 9.31 -10.62
C SER A 186 8.39 8.64 -10.29
N PHE A 187 8.27 8.14 -9.05
CA PHE A 187 7.08 7.46 -8.60
C PHE A 187 5.90 8.43 -8.56
N THR A 188 4.74 7.95 -9.00
CA THR A 188 3.49 8.68 -8.86
C THR A 188 2.49 7.80 -8.13
N PRO A 189 1.45 8.37 -7.49
CA PRO A 189 0.39 7.57 -6.87
C PRO A 189 -0.26 6.56 -7.84
N MET A 190 -0.17 6.79 -9.15
CA MET A 190 -0.68 5.87 -10.17
C MET A 190 0.18 4.64 -10.37
N MET A 191 1.39 4.61 -9.78
CA MET A 191 2.30 3.47 -9.82
C MET A 191 2.15 2.53 -8.60
N LEU A 192 1.07 2.68 -7.83
CA LEU A 192 0.77 1.78 -6.71
C LEU A 192 0.67 0.29 -7.15
N PRO A 193 0.13 -0.07 -8.33
CA PRO A 193 0.17 -1.46 -8.80
C PRO A 193 1.60 -2.00 -8.96
N GLU A 194 2.51 -1.21 -9.51
CA GLU A 194 3.93 -1.55 -9.68
C GLU A 194 4.65 -1.65 -8.34
N LEU A 195 4.31 -0.76 -7.39
CA LEU A 195 4.80 -0.86 -6.02
C LEU A 195 4.34 -2.17 -5.37
N LYS A 196 3.04 -2.50 -5.49
CA LYS A 196 2.46 -3.76 -4.99
C LYS A 196 3.17 -4.99 -5.58
N ALA A 197 3.46 -4.98 -6.87
CA ALA A 197 4.16 -6.08 -7.53
C ALA A 197 5.61 -6.26 -7.03
N LYS A 198 6.24 -5.22 -6.49
CA LYS A 198 7.62 -5.27 -5.94
C LYS A 198 7.66 -5.66 -4.46
N ILE A 199 6.61 -5.36 -3.69
CA ILE A 199 6.53 -5.70 -2.26
C ILE A 199 5.93 -7.08 -2.00
N GLN A 200 5.07 -7.59 -2.89
CA GLN A 200 4.49 -8.91 -2.74
C GLN A 200 5.48 -9.96 -3.24
N PRO A 201 5.73 -11.05 -2.49
CA PRO A 201 6.45 -12.19 -3.05
C PRO A 201 5.72 -12.67 -4.30
N PRO A 202 6.43 -13.18 -5.34
CA PRO A 202 5.77 -13.78 -6.48
C PRO A 202 4.78 -14.80 -5.94
N LYS A 203 3.49 -14.65 -6.30
CA LYS A 203 2.45 -15.62 -5.91
C LYS A 203 3.02 -17.01 -6.18
N GLN A 204 3.30 -17.78 -5.12
CA GLN A 204 3.60 -19.19 -5.28
C GLN A 204 2.38 -19.77 -5.99
N SER A 205 2.56 -20.17 -7.25
CA SER A 205 1.54 -20.89 -7.99
C SER A 205 1.39 -22.24 -7.33
N TRP A 206 0.48 -22.32 -6.37
CA TRP A 206 -0.09 -23.59 -5.95
C TRP A 206 -1.02 -24.01 -7.09
N TRP A 207 -0.48 -24.78 -8.03
CA TRP A 207 -1.30 -25.79 -8.70
C TRP A 207 -1.81 -26.76 -7.64
#